data_AF-Q0W8Y9-F1
#
_entry.id   AF-Q0W8Y9-F1
#
_cell.length_a   1.000
_cell.length_b   1.000
_cell.length_c   1.000
_cell.angle_alpha   90.00
_cell.angle_beta   90.00
_cell.angle_gamma   90.00
#
_symmetry.space_group_name_H-M   'P 1'
#
loop_
_entity.id
_entity.type
_entity.pdbx_description
1 polymer ?
#
loop_
_entity_poly.entity_id
_entity_poly.type
_entity_poly.pdbx_seq_one_letter_code
_entity_poly.pdbx_strand_id
1 'polypeptide(L)'
;MPGFRRQKVHRMTQKGIYSAGVLLIVVAMLSVSGCASAAASEDAKDAINKTLVGHNLTYYSIAGKPMNYTITSEDIVSIEPVTYKDANAWKVRVGKSLPWDLTMSSDGTEILYVDQLFRT
;
A
#
# COMPACT_ATOMS: atom_id res chain seq x y z
N MET A 1 -20.91 -48.17 49.61
CA MET A 1 -21.18 -49.21 48.59
C MET A 1 -21.25 -48.54 47.21
N PRO A 2 -20.39 -48.92 46.25
CA PRO A 2 -20.30 -48.29 44.93
C PRO A 2 -21.34 -48.86 43.95
N GLY A 3 -22.05 -47.99 43.23
CA GLY A 3 -23.05 -48.35 42.23
C GLY A 3 -22.56 -48.12 40.81
N PHE A 4 -21.99 -49.16 40.19
CA PHE A 4 -21.80 -49.28 38.74
C PHE A 4 -23.13 -49.65 38.08
N ARG A 5 -23.65 -48.88 37.10
CA ARG A 5 -24.50 -49.44 36.02
C ARG A 5 -24.46 -48.64 34.70
N ARG A 6 -23.87 -49.33 33.70
CA ARG A 6 -24.34 -49.59 32.33
C ARG A 6 -24.30 -48.48 31.26
N GLN A 7 -23.33 -48.65 30.36
CA GLN A 7 -23.42 -48.38 28.92
C GLN A 7 -24.73 -48.89 28.30
N LYS A 8 -25.26 -48.14 27.33
CA LYS A 8 -26.15 -48.67 26.29
C LYS A 8 -25.71 -48.10 24.94
N VAL A 9 -25.11 -48.95 24.14
CA VAL A 9 -24.67 -48.69 22.77
C VAL A 9 -25.80 -49.07 21.80
N HIS A 10 -25.93 -48.24 20.76
CA HIS A 10 -26.60 -48.44 19.46
C HIS A 10 -28.10 -48.72 19.39
N ARG A 11 -28.80 -47.86 18.65
CA ARG A 11 -29.51 -48.23 17.40
C ARG A 11 -29.43 -47.11 16.36
N MET A 12 -28.79 -47.43 15.24
CA MET A 12 -29.00 -46.78 13.93
C MET A 12 -30.47 -46.90 13.52
N THR A 13 -31.01 -45.90 12.80
CA THR A 13 -31.72 -46.06 11.51
C THR A 13 -32.04 -44.67 10.96
N GLN A 14 -31.32 -44.19 9.96
CA GLN A 14 -31.76 -43.07 9.11
C GLN A 14 -31.69 -43.54 7.65
N LYS A 15 -32.86 -43.80 7.07
CA LYS A 15 -33.08 -44.14 5.65
C LYS A 15 -33.51 -42.87 4.90
N GLY A 16 -33.09 -42.76 3.65
CA GLY A 16 -33.50 -41.75 2.67
C GLY A 16 -32.28 -41.22 1.93
N ILE A 17 -31.68 -41.98 1.02
CA ILE A 17 -32.01 -42.01 -0.43
C ILE A 17 -32.14 -40.58 -0.99
N TYR A 18 -31.02 -40.03 -1.50
CA TYR A 18 -31.04 -38.94 -2.47
C TYR A 18 -30.36 -39.42 -3.74
N SER A 19 -31.20 -39.55 -4.77
CA SER A 19 -30.86 -39.91 -6.14
C SER A 19 -29.93 -38.90 -6.79
N ALA A 20 -29.13 -39.41 -7.72
CA ALA A 20 -28.28 -38.67 -8.64
C ALA A 20 -29.04 -37.56 -9.37
N GLY A 21 -28.48 -36.34 -9.26
CA GLY A 21 -28.70 -35.19 -10.13
C GLY A 21 -27.47 -34.31 -9.93
N VAL A 22 -26.39 -34.54 -10.68
CA VAL A 22 -26.08 -33.77 -11.88
C VAL A 22 -26.14 -32.26 -11.60
N LEU A 23 -24.95 -31.70 -11.43
CA LEU A 23 -24.48 -30.50 -12.14
C LEU A 23 -25.04 -29.14 -11.67
N LEU A 24 -24.25 -28.46 -10.83
CA LEU A 24 -23.67 -27.12 -11.04
C LEU A 24 -23.30 -26.51 -9.68
N ILE A 25 -22.12 -26.88 -9.18
CA ILE A 25 -21.39 -26.04 -8.23
C ILE A 25 -20.15 -25.56 -8.97
N VAL A 26 -20.30 -24.45 -9.68
CA VAL A 26 -19.17 -23.54 -9.88
C VAL A 26 -19.62 -22.22 -9.27
N VAL A 27 -19.48 -22.15 -7.95
CA VAL A 27 -19.52 -20.88 -7.24
C VAL A 27 -18.35 -20.07 -7.79
N ALA A 28 -18.69 -19.05 -8.57
CA ALA A 28 -17.78 -17.98 -8.90
C ALA A 28 -17.40 -17.27 -7.60
N MET A 29 -16.20 -17.53 -7.09
CA MET A 29 -15.44 -16.54 -6.34
C MET A 29 -14.04 -16.49 -6.93
N LEU A 30 -13.94 -15.66 -7.97
CA LEU A 30 -12.67 -15.15 -8.44
C LEU A 30 -11.95 -14.46 -7.26
N SER A 31 -10.79 -15.01 -6.94
CA SER A 31 -9.59 -14.34 -6.44
C SER A 31 -9.65 -12.82 -6.34
N VAL A 32 -9.61 -12.27 -5.11
CA VAL A 32 -8.98 -10.97 -4.85
C VAL A 32 -8.38 -10.98 -3.44
N SER A 33 -7.21 -11.59 -3.25
CA SER A 33 -6.34 -11.27 -2.09
C SER A 33 -5.17 -10.37 -2.49
N GLY A 34 -5.29 -9.65 -3.62
CA GLY A 34 -4.28 -8.71 -4.12
C GLY A 34 -4.74 -7.25 -4.27
N CYS A 35 -6.02 -6.91 -4.09
CA CYS A 35 -6.48 -5.52 -4.27
C CYS A 35 -6.19 -4.58 -3.10
N ALA A 36 -5.87 -5.08 -1.91
CA ALA A 36 -5.57 -4.19 -0.79
C ALA A 36 -4.26 -3.42 -0.99
N SER A 37 -3.25 -4.04 -1.62
CA SER A 37 -1.93 -3.42 -1.84
C SER A 37 -1.87 -2.52 -3.06
N ALA A 38 -2.64 -2.81 -4.12
CA ALA A 38 -2.69 -1.98 -5.32
C ALA A 38 -3.57 -0.73 -5.12
N ALA A 39 -4.72 -0.85 -4.44
CA ALA A 39 -5.55 0.31 -4.11
C ALA A 39 -4.83 1.25 -3.13
N ALA A 40 -4.21 0.70 -2.07
CA ALA A 40 -3.41 1.48 -1.14
C ALA A 40 -2.23 2.20 -1.81
N SER A 41 -1.65 1.62 -2.88
CA SER A 41 -0.58 2.29 -3.62
C SER A 41 -1.06 3.46 -4.48
N GLU A 42 -2.26 3.40 -5.05
CA GLU A 42 -2.80 4.50 -5.85
C GLU A 42 -3.30 5.63 -4.95
N ASP A 43 -3.97 5.30 -3.84
CA ASP A 43 -4.36 6.30 -2.82
C ASP A 43 -3.15 7.04 -2.24
N ALA A 44 -2.05 6.33 -2.00
CA ALA A 44 -0.80 6.93 -1.52
C ALA A 44 -0.15 7.83 -2.58
N LYS A 45 -0.16 7.45 -3.87
CA LYS A 45 0.33 8.31 -4.95
C LYS A 45 -0.50 9.59 -5.10
N ASP A 46 -1.83 9.48 -4.98
CA ASP A 46 -2.72 10.64 -5.00
C ASP A 46 -2.49 11.57 -3.81
N ALA A 47 -2.26 11.00 -2.62
CA ALA A 47 -1.87 11.75 -1.43
C ALA A 47 -0.52 12.44 -1.63
N ILE A 48 0.48 11.76 -2.18
CA ILE A 48 1.80 12.33 -2.52
C ILE A 48 1.63 13.53 -3.44
N ASN A 49 0.85 13.39 -4.52
CA ASN A 49 0.60 14.48 -5.46
C ASN A 49 -0.05 15.68 -4.75
N LYS A 50 -1.07 15.46 -3.91
CA LYS A 50 -1.73 16.53 -3.15
C LYS A 50 -0.79 17.20 -2.14
N THR A 51 0.07 16.43 -1.49
CA THR A 51 1.01 16.94 -0.49
C THR A 51 2.13 17.76 -1.13
N LEU A 52 2.68 17.28 -2.25
CA LEU A 52 3.85 17.87 -2.88
C LEU A 52 3.50 19.06 -3.77
N VAL A 53 2.38 19.03 -4.49
CA VAL A 53 2.03 20.15 -5.37
C VAL A 53 1.75 21.40 -4.56
N GLY A 54 2.48 22.47 -4.86
CA GLY A 54 2.48 23.73 -4.11
C GLY A 54 3.44 23.77 -2.93
N HIS A 55 4.13 22.68 -2.61
CA HIS A 55 5.17 22.65 -1.59
C HIS A 55 6.44 23.37 -2.08
N ASN A 56 7.11 24.08 -1.17
CA ASN A 56 8.32 24.83 -1.47
C ASN A 56 9.57 24.12 -0.95
N LEU A 57 10.48 23.75 -1.85
CA LEU A 57 11.82 23.29 -1.50
C LEU A 57 12.78 24.47 -1.47
N THR A 58 13.40 24.73 -0.32
CA THR A 58 14.43 25.77 -0.21
C THR A 58 15.80 25.23 -0.62
N TYR A 59 16.49 25.96 -1.49
CA TYR A 59 17.87 25.68 -1.90
C TYR A 59 18.70 26.97 -1.90
N TYR A 60 20.02 26.87 -1.95
CA TYR A 60 20.90 28.04 -2.00
C TYR A 60 21.45 28.24 -3.41
N SER A 61 21.41 29.46 -3.90
CA SER A 61 22.08 29.85 -5.14
C SER A 61 23.61 29.88 -4.96
N ILE A 62 24.35 29.94 -6.07
CA ILE A 62 25.81 30.09 -6.08
C ILE A 62 26.26 31.35 -5.31
N ALA A 63 25.42 32.38 -5.26
CA ALA A 63 25.67 33.60 -4.49
C ALA A 63 25.32 33.47 -2.99
N GLY A 64 25.00 32.27 -2.50
CA GLY A 64 24.65 31.97 -1.11
C GLY A 64 23.27 32.49 -0.68
N LYS A 65 22.43 32.96 -1.62
CA LYS A 65 21.07 33.44 -1.30
C LYS A 65 20.09 32.27 -1.28
N PRO A 66 19.20 32.18 -0.27
CA PRO A 66 18.14 31.18 -0.25
C PRO A 66 17.14 31.49 -1.36
N MET A 67 16.77 30.43 -2.08
CA MET A 67 15.81 30.41 -3.17
C MET A 67 14.76 29.35 -2.85
N ASN A 68 13.55 29.54 -3.36
CA ASN A 68 12.47 28.57 -3.22
C ASN A 68 12.09 27.99 -4.57
N TYR A 69 11.93 26.68 -4.61
CA TYR A 69 11.41 25.94 -5.74
C TYR A 69 10.03 25.39 -5.35
N THR A 70 8.98 25.93 -5.99
CA THR A 70 7.61 25.42 -5.79
C THR A 70 7.40 24.22 -6.69
N ILE A 71 7.10 23.07 -6.09
CA ILE A 71 6.81 21.84 -6.84
C ILE A 71 5.46 21.98 -7.52
N THR A 72 5.41 21.72 -8.82
CA THR A 72 4.16 21.57 -9.59
C THR A 72 3.93 20.11 -9.95
N SER A 73 2.74 19.77 -10.43
CA SER A 73 2.44 18.39 -10.86
C SER A 73 3.33 17.92 -12.01
N GLU A 74 3.77 18.83 -12.87
CA GLU A 74 4.65 18.53 -14.01
C GLU A 74 6.10 18.26 -13.62
N ASP A 75 6.46 18.63 -12.39
CA ASP A 75 7.79 18.43 -11.84
C ASP A 75 7.96 17.05 -11.21
N ILE A 76 6.88 16.35 -10.90
CA ILE A 76 6.92 14.99 -10.35
C ILE A 76 7.28 14.02 -11.48
N VAL A 77 8.49 13.49 -11.44
CA VAL A 77 9.05 12.63 -12.50
C VAL A 77 8.74 11.16 -12.23
N SER A 78 8.92 10.70 -10.99
CA SER A 78 8.59 9.33 -10.60
C SER A 78 8.18 9.24 -9.13
N ILE A 79 7.34 8.25 -8.84
CA ILE A 79 6.94 7.85 -7.49
C ILE A 79 7.12 6.33 -7.40
N GLU A 80 8.07 5.90 -6.57
CA GLU A 80 8.49 4.51 -6.46
C GLU A 80 8.40 4.03 -5.01
N PRO A 81 7.92 2.80 -4.75
CA PRO A 81 7.93 2.25 -3.40
C PRO A 81 9.39 1.98 -2.97
N VAL A 82 9.71 2.32 -1.73
CA VAL A 82 11.04 2.10 -1.14
C VAL A 82 10.90 1.67 0.31
N THR A 83 11.96 1.09 0.87
CA THR A 83 12.09 0.90 2.32
C THR A 83 13.00 1.98 2.88
N TYR A 84 12.51 2.74 3.86
CA TYR A 84 13.28 3.76 4.56
C TYR A 84 13.24 3.47 6.05
N LYS A 85 14.42 3.25 6.67
CA LYS A 85 14.56 2.90 8.10
C LYS A 85 13.63 1.73 8.51
N ASP A 86 13.68 0.65 7.75
CA ASP A 86 12.89 -0.58 7.96
C ASP A 86 11.35 -0.41 7.89
N ALA A 87 10.88 0.74 7.38
CA ALA A 87 9.46 1.00 7.13
C ALA A 87 9.18 1.19 5.63
N ASN A 88 7.95 0.86 5.22
CA ASN A 88 7.47 1.18 3.87
C ASN A 88 7.41 2.70 3.69
N ALA A 89 7.90 3.17 2.56
CA ALA A 89 7.99 4.58 2.22
C ALA A 89 7.86 4.75 0.70
N TRP A 90 7.80 5.98 0.24
CA TRP A 90 7.81 6.31 -1.18
C TRP A 90 8.98 7.22 -1.51
N LYS A 91 9.73 6.86 -2.55
CA LYS A 91 10.73 7.74 -3.13
C LYS A 91 10.09 8.51 -4.28
N VAL A 92 10.14 9.84 -4.19
CA VAL A 92 9.59 10.74 -5.19
C VAL A 92 10.71 11.56 -5.81
N ARG A 93 10.90 11.43 -7.12
CA ARG A 93 11.83 12.27 -7.89
C ARG A 93 11.08 13.50 -8.37
N VAL A 94 11.55 14.69 -7.98
CA VAL A 94 10.98 15.96 -8.45
C VAL A 94 12.03 16.83 -9.14
N GLY A 95 11.58 17.62 -10.11
CA GLY A 95 12.38 18.60 -10.83
C GLY A 95 13.20 18.02 -11.99
N LYS A 96 13.06 18.64 -13.17
CA LYS A 96 13.75 18.21 -14.41
C LYS A 96 15.18 18.78 -14.50
N SER A 97 15.32 20.09 -14.29
CA SER A 97 16.61 20.79 -14.39
C SER A 97 17.37 20.84 -13.06
N LEU A 98 16.63 20.78 -11.96
CA LEU A 98 17.13 20.75 -10.60
C LEU A 98 16.49 19.53 -9.94
N PRO A 99 17.13 18.36 -9.96
CA PRO A 99 16.50 17.15 -9.44
C PRO A 99 16.65 17.04 -7.91
N TRP A 100 15.57 16.64 -7.24
CA TRP A 100 15.53 16.26 -5.83
C TRP A 100 14.94 14.87 -5.66
N ASP A 101 15.45 14.14 -4.67
CA ASP A 101 14.85 12.91 -4.16
C ASP A 101 14.15 13.23 -2.83
N LEU A 102 12.84 13.00 -2.78
CA LEU A 102 12.05 13.10 -1.56
C LEU A 102 11.69 11.70 -1.09
N THR A 103 11.86 11.41 0.19
CA THR A 103 11.31 10.20 0.81
C THR A 103 10.07 10.59 1.58
N MET A 104 8.93 10.01 1.22
CA MET A 104 7.63 10.24 1.82
C MET A 104 7.22 9.07 2.71
N SER A 105 6.37 9.34 3.70
CA SER A 105 5.70 8.33 4.52
C SER A 105 4.87 7.36 3.67
N SER A 106 4.58 6.16 4.19
CA SER A 106 3.83 5.12 3.46
C SER A 106 2.46 5.56 2.95
N ASP A 107 1.82 6.50 3.65
CA ASP A 107 0.52 7.08 3.31
C ASP A 107 0.62 8.32 2.41
N GLY A 108 1.83 8.82 2.14
CA GLY A 108 2.05 9.92 1.20
C GLY A 108 1.73 11.33 1.74
N THR A 109 1.57 11.46 3.06
CA THR A 109 1.15 12.73 3.69
C THR A 109 2.31 13.54 4.27
N GLU A 110 3.47 12.91 4.51
CA GLU A 110 4.62 13.54 5.17
C GLU A 110 5.92 13.30 4.39
N ILE A 111 6.77 14.33 4.32
CA ILE A 111 8.14 14.23 3.81
C ILE A 111 9.08 13.85 4.95
N LEU A 112 9.66 12.64 4.88
CA LEU A 112 10.59 12.11 5.88
C LEU A 112 12.05 12.53 5.63
N TYR A 113 12.42 12.71 4.36
CA TYR A 113 13.78 13.06 3.97
C TYR A 113 13.80 13.78 2.61
N VAL A 114 14.74 14.71 2.45
CA VAL A 114 14.94 15.50 1.23
C VAL A 114 16.41 15.42 0.87
N ASP A 115 16.72 14.99 -0.35
CA ASP A 115 18.06 14.98 -0.91
C ASP A 115 18.12 15.80 -2.20
N GLN A 116 19.10 16.69 -2.28
CA GLN A 116 19.32 17.53 -3.44
C GLN A 116 20.39 16.89 -4.32
N LEU A 117 20.03 16.58 -5.56
CA LEU A 117 20.87 15.74 -6.42
C LEU A 117 21.79 16.54 -7.34
N PHE A 118 21.64 17.85 -7.37
CA PHE A 118 22.59 18.73 -8.02
C PHE A 118 23.44 19.42 -6.96
N ARG A 119 24.76 19.40 -7.16
CA ARG A 119 25.71 20.12 -6.31
C ARG A 119 26.38 21.18 -7.18
N THR A 120 26.20 22.44 -6.81
CA THR A 120 26.93 23.59 -7.35
C THR A 120 28.33 23.67 -6.79
#